data_AF-A0A740Y6C0-F1
#
_entry.id   AF-A0A740Y6C0-F1
#
_cell.length_a   1.000
_cell.length_b   1.000
_cell.length_c   1.000
_cell.angle_alpha   90.00
_cell.angle_beta   90.00
_cell.angle_gamma   90.00
#
_symmetry.space_group_name_H-M   'P 1'
#
loop_
_entity.id
_entity.type
_entity.pdbx_description
1 polymer ?
#
loop_
_entity_poly.entity_id
_entity_poly.type
_entity_poly.pdbx_seq_one_letter_code
_entity_poly.pdbx_strand_id
1 'polypeptide(L)'
;MFILETLNFVVDILKVPSVLVGLIALIGLVAQKKAFSDVVKGTIKTILGFIVLGGGATVLVGSLNPLGGMFEHAFNIQGIIPNNEAIVSIALEKYGASTALIMAFGMVANIVVARFTRLKYIFLTGHHTFYMACMIGVILTVAGFEGVGLVFTGSLILGLVMAFF
;
A
#
# COMPACT_ATOMS: atom_id res chain seq x y z
N MET A 1 0.46 -33.00 7.46
CA MET A 1 1.59 -32.53 6.63
C MET A 1 1.06 -31.78 5.40
N PHE A 2 0.31 -32.44 4.52
CA PHE A 2 -0.27 -31.83 3.30
C PHE A 2 -1.12 -30.55 3.51
N ILE A 3 -1.97 -30.51 4.54
CA ILE A 3 -2.80 -29.32 4.86
C ILE A 3 -1.93 -28.13 5.30
N LEU A 4 -0.85 -28.38 6.06
CA LEU A 4 0.05 -27.33 6.54
C LEU A 4 0.90 -26.78 5.39
N GLU A 5 1.35 -27.65 4.49
CA GLU A 5 2.06 -27.27 3.27
C GLU A 5 1.15 -26.46 2.33
N THR A 6 -0.11 -26.88 2.15
CA THR A 6 -1.08 -26.13 1.34
C THR A 6 -1.37 -24.76 1.95
N LEU A 7 -1.50 -24.67 3.27
CA LEU A 7 -1.72 -23.40 3.98
C LEU A 7 -0.52 -22.47 3.83
N ASN A 8 0.70 -22.98 4.02
CA ASN A 8 1.93 -22.21 3.86
C ASN A 8 2.10 -21.73 2.41
N PHE A 9 1.79 -22.57 1.42
CA PHE A 9 1.82 -22.20 0.02
C PHE A 9 0.85 -21.04 -0.29
N VAL A 10 -0.38 -21.10 0.23
CA VAL A 10 -1.35 -20.00 0.08
C VAL A 10 -0.86 -18.74 0.78
N VAL A 11 -0.35 -18.85 2.00
CA VAL A 11 0.19 -17.73 2.77
C VAL A 11 1.37 -17.09 2.05
N ASP A 12 2.27 -17.87 1.45
CA ASP A 12 3.44 -17.35 0.73
C ASP A 12 3.05 -16.62 -0.55
N ILE A 13 2.01 -17.07 -1.25
CA ILE A 13 1.43 -16.32 -2.38
C ILE A 13 0.82 -15.00 -1.89
N LEU A 14 0.10 -15.01 -0.76
CA LEU A 14 -0.54 -13.82 -0.18
C LEU A 14 0.47 -12.82 0.41
N LYS A 15 1.68 -13.26 0.77
CA LYS A 15 2.76 -12.37 1.20
C LYS A 15 3.31 -11.52 0.07
N VAL A 16 3.10 -11.89 -1.20
CA VAL A 16 3.52 -11.09 -2.34
C VAL A 16 2.59 -9.88 -2.48
N PRO A 17 3.08 -8.64 -2.27
CA PRO A 17 2.22 -7.46 -2.23
C PRO A 17 1.40 -7.24 -3.50
N SER A 18 2.01 -7.44 -4.67
CA SER A 18 1.34 -7.27 -5.96
C SER A 18 0.15 -8.20 -6.14
N VAL A 19 0.27 -9.46 -5.68
CA VAL A 19 -0.81 -10.45 -5.69
C VAL A 19 -1.92 -10.04 -4.72
N LEU A 20 -1.56 -9.62 -3.51
CA LEU A 20 -2.53 -9.19 -2.51
C LEU A 20 -3.35 -7.98 -2.99
N VAL A 21 -2.70 -6.97 -3.57
CA VAL A 21 -3.40 -5.79 -4.13
C VAL A 21 -4.27 -6.19 -5.33
N GLY A 22 -3.78 -7.12 -6.16
CA GLY A 22 -4.57 -7.74 -7.22
C GLY A 22 -5.84 -8.41 -6.72
N LEU A 23 -5.77 -9.17 -5.62
CA LEU A 23 -6.93 -9.81 -5.01
C LEU A 23 -7.92 -8.79 -4.45
N ILE A 24 -7.45 -7.70 -3.85
CA ILE A 24 -8.33 -6.62 -3.39
C ILE A 24 -9.07 -6.00 -4.59
N ALA A 25 -8.37 -5.75 -5.70
CA ALA A 25 -9.01 -5.25 -6.93
C ALA A 25 -10.01 -6.26 -7.52
N LEU A 26 -9.68 -7.55 -7.52
CA LEU A 26 -10.58 -8.61 -7.96
C LEU A 26 -11.86 -8.63 -7.14
N ILE A 27 -11.76 -8.62 -5.81
CA ILE A 27 -12.91 -8.57 -4.90
C ILE A 27 -13.73 -7.30 -5.16
N GLY A 28 -13.07 -6.15 -5.32
CA GLY A 28 -13.74 -4.88 -5.61
C GLY A 28 -14.50 -4.87 -6.95
N LEU A 29 -13.93 -5.45 -8.01
CA LEU A 29 -14.55 -5.52 -9.33
C LEU A 29 -15.71 -6.53 -9.37
N VAL A 30 -15.58 -7.65 -8.65
CA VAL A 30 -16.66 -8.64 -8.47
C VAL A 30 -17.81 -8.03 -7.66
N ALA A 31 -17.51 -7.30 -6.58
CA ALA A 31 -18.51 -6.60 -5.78
C ALA A 31 -19.26 -5.53 -6.59
N GLN A 32 -18.58 -4.88 -7.54
CA GLN A 32 -19.17 -3.96 -8.52
C GLN A 32 -19.96 -4.66 -9.65
N LYS A 33 -20.04 -6.00 -9.65
CA LYS A 33 -20.72 -6.82 -10.67
C LYS A 33 -20.28 -6.51 -12.10
N LYS A 34 -18.98 -6.25 -12.29
CA LYS A 34 -18.40 -6.03 -13.62
C LYS A 34 -18.39 -7.31 -14.45
N ALA A 35 -18.33 -7.18 -15.78
CA ALA A 35 -18.23 -8.33 -16.67
C ALA A 35 -16.95 -9.13 -16.39
N PHE A 36 -16.98 -10.45 -16.58
CA PHE A 36 -15.85 -11.33 -16.29
C PHE A 36 -14.54 -10.88 -16.98
N SER A 37 -14.63 -10.43 -18.24
CA SER A 37 -13.50 -9.88 -18.99
C SER A 37 -12.86 -8.67 -18.28
N ASP A 38 -13.69 -7.79 -17.71
CA ASP A 38 -13.22 -6.58 -17.02
C ASP A 38 -12.62 -6.92 -15.66
N VAL A 39 -13.17 -7.90 -14.94
CA VAL A 39 -12.62 -8.39 -13.67
C VAL A 39 -11.21 -8.93 -13.87
N VAL A 40 -11.02 -9.81 -14.87
CA VAL A 40 -9.71 -10.40 -15.16
C VAL A 40 -8.72 -9.33 -15.61
N LYS A 41 -9.12 -8.46 -16.56
CA LYS A 41 -8.26 -7.37 -17.05
C LYS A 41 -7.87 -6.40 -15.93
N GLY A 42 -8.81 -6.00 -15.08
CA GLY A 42 -8.55 -5.07 -13.97
C GLY A 42 -7.63 -5.66 -12.92
N THR A 43 -7.81 -6.94 -12.58
CA THR A 43 -6.95 -7.67 -11.66
C THR A 43 -5.51 -7.74 -12.19
N ILE A 44 -5.34 -8.16 -13.45
CA ILE A 44 -4.01 -8.24 -14.08
C ILE A 44 -3.35 -6.87 -14.17
N LYS A 45 -4.09 -5.83 -14.59
CA LYS A 45 -3.56 -4.46 -14.65
C LYS A 45 -3.08 -3.96 -13.29
N THR A 46 -3.79 -4.30 -12.22
CA THR A 46 -3.42 -3.91 -10.85
C THR A 46 -2.10 -4.59 -10.45
N ILE A 47 -1.98 -5.90 -10.70
CA ILE A 47 -0.75 -6.67 -10.42
C ILE A 47 0.43 -6.11 -11.23
N LEU A 48 0.24 -5.92 -12.54
CA LEU A 48 1.28 -5.39 -13.43
C LEU A 48 1.69 -3.97 -13.04
N GLY A 49 0.73 -3.11 -12.69
CA GLY A 49 1.01 -1.76 -12.20
C GLY A 49 1.93 -1.77 -10.99
N PHE A 50 1.68 -2.68 -10.03
CA PHE A 50 2.52 -2.83 -8.84
C PHE A 50 3.94 -3.31 -9.17
N ILE A 51 4.07 -4.27 -10.09
CA ILE A 51 5.38 -4.76 -10.55
C ILE A 51 6.18 -3.64 -11.24
N VAL A 52 5.52 -2.87 -12.10
CA VAL A 52 6.13 -1.73 -12.79
C VAL A 52 6.58 -0.65 -11.80
N LEU A 53 5.77 -0.35 -10.78
CA LEU A 53 6.12 0.61 -9.73
C LEU A 53 7.38 0.18 -8.96
N GLY A 54 7.46 -1.09 -8.55
CA GLY A 54 8.63 -1.63 -7.88
C GLY A 54 9.89 -1.57 -8.75
N GLY A 55 9.79 -2.04 -10.01
CA GLY A 55 10.91 -1.99 -10.95
C GLY A 55 11.38 -0.56 -11.25
N GLY A 56 10.46 0.38 -11.45
CA GLY A 56 10.77 1.78 -11.69
C GLY A 56 11.46 2.44 -10.50
N ALA A 57 11.03 2.13 -9.28
CA ALA A 57 11.65 2.64 -8.06
C ALA A 57 13.10 2.18 -7.90
N THR A 58 13.41 0.92 -8.21
CA THR A 58 14.78 0.40 -8.16
C THR A 58 15.70 1.16 -9.13
N VAL A 59 15.24 1.45 -10.35
CA VAL A 59 16.01 2.24 -11.32
C VAL A 59 16.22 3.67 -10.82
N LEU A 60 15.19 4.29 -10.25
CA LEU A 60 15.24 5.63 -9.67
C LEU A 60 16.25 5.70 -8.51
N VAL A 61 16.14 4.80 -7.54
CA VAL A 61 17.01 4.72 -6.37
C VAL A 61 18.46 4.41 -6.76
N GLY A 62 18.65 3.51 -7.73
CA GLY A 62 19.96 3.21 -8.30
C GLY A 62 20.65 4.44 -8.91
N SER A 63 19.87 5.40 -9.42
CA SER A 63 20.39 6.65 -9.97
C SER A 63 20.57 7.75 -8.91
N LEU A 64 19.71 7.79 -7.90
CA LEU A 64 19.71 8.79 -6.84
C LEU A 64 20.76 8.53 -5.75
N ASN A 65 21.04 7.27 -5.42
CA ASN A 65 22.02 6.92 -4.38
C ASN A 65 23.45 7.42 -4.69
N PRO A 66 24.00 7.22 -5.90
CA PRO A 66 25.30 7.78 -6.26
C PRO A 66 25.33 9.31 -6.19
N LEU A 67 24.24 9.96 -6.62
CA LEU A 67 24.09 11.41 -6.53
C LEU A 67 24.13 11.88 -5.07
N GLY A 68 23.42 11.19 -4.17
CA GLY A 68 23.46 11.46 -2.73
C GLY A 68 24.88 11.39 -2.17
N GLY A 69 25.65 10.35 -2.52
CA GLY A 69 27.05 10.22 -2.10
C GLY A 69 27.97 11.31 -2.63
N MET A 70 27.74 11.79 -3.86
CA MET A 70 28.48 12.94 -4.41
C MET A 70 28.19 14.23 -3.62
N PHE A 71 26.93 14.47 -3.24
CA PHE A 71 26.56 15.63 -2.42
C PHE A 71 27.11 15.54 -1.00
N GLU A 72 27.10 14.34 -0.39
CA GLU A 72 27.70 14.12 0.92
C GLU A 72 29.21 14.38 0.89
N HIS A 73 29.92 13.89 -0.14
CA HIS A 73 31.36 14.13 -0.29
C HIS A 73 31.71 15.61 -0.55
N ALA A 74 30.91 16.29 -1.37
CA ALA A 74 31.18 17.67 -1.76
C ALA A 74 30.80 18.69 -0.67
N PHE A 75 29.74 18.43 0.10
CA PHE A 75 29.16 19.41 1.01
C PHE A 75 29.11 18.96 2.48
N ASN A 76 29.54 17.75 2.82
CA ASN A 76 29.35 17.13 4.15
C ASN A 76 27.89 17.17 4.64
N ILE A 77 26.94 17.14 3.71
CA ILE A 77 25.51 17.10 4.03
C ILE A 77 25.08 15.64 3.98
N GLN A 78 24.72 15.08 5.13
CA GLN A 78 24.05 13.78 5.19
C GLN A 78 22.58 13.95 4.80
N GLY A 79 22.13 13.27 3.77
CA GLY A 79 20.75 13.40 3.32
C GLY A 79 20.33 12.35 2.31
N ILE A 80 19.08 11.93 2.42
CA ILE A 80 18.38 11.12 1.41
C ILE A 80 17.76 12.10 0.42
N ILE A 81 17.88 11.85 -0.89
CA ILE A 81 17.20 12.68 -1.88
C ILE A 81 15.69 12.47 -1.74
N PRO A 82 14.91 13.51 -1.41
CA PRO A 82 13.49 13.36 -1.11
C PRO A 82 12.72 13.02 -2.39
N ASN A 83 12.27 11.77 -2.48
CA ASN A 83 11.35 11.31 -3.52
C ASN A 83 10.28 10.42 -2.88
N ASN A 84 9.06 10.93 -2.83
CA ASN A 84 7.92 10.24 -2.22
C ASN A 84 7.63 8.89 -2.88
N GLU A 85 7.66 8.81 -4.21
CA GLU A 85 7.32 7.60 -4.96
C GLU A 85 8.40 6.54 -4.83
N ALA A 86 9.66 6.93 -4.87
CA ALA A 86 10.79 6.01 -4.69
C ALA A 86 10.77 5.40 -3.27
N ILE A 87 10.61 6.22 -2.23
CA ILE A 87 10.60 5.75 -0.84
C ILE A 87 9.42 4.83 -0.57
N VAL A 88 8.22 5.18 -1.04
CA VAL A 88 7.04 4.32 -0.87
C VAL A 88 7.21 3.01 -1.60
N SER A 89 7.66 3.02 -2.85
CA SER A 89 7.85 1.78 -3.60
C SER A 89 8.85 0.82 -2.94
N ILE A 90 9.93 1.34 -2.34
CA ILE A 90 10.84 0.52 -1.52
C ILE A 90 10.12 0.00 -0.27
N ALA A 91 9.39 0.87 0.44
CA ALA A 91 8.66 0.48 1.64
C ALA A 91 7.60 -0.60 1.35
N LEU A 92 7.01 -0.62 0.15
CA LEU A 92 6.03 -1.64 -0.26
C LEU A 92 6.64 -3.03 -0.40
N GLU A 93 7.94 -3.17 -0.64
CA GLU A 93 8.58 -4.49 -0.65
C GLU A 93 8.47 -5.17 0.71
N LYS A 94 8.56 -4.38 1.80
CA LYS A 94 8.51 -4.88 3.17
C LYS A 94 7.12 -4.78 3.81
N TYR A 95 6.39 -3.70 3.52
CA TYR A 95 5.12 -3.35 4.18
C TYR A 95 3.93 -3.32 3.22
N GLY A 96 4.09 -3.85 2.00
CA GLY A 96 3.05 -3.77 0.98
C GLY A 96 1.76 -4.51 1.37
N ALA A 97 1.89 -5.64 2.07
CA ALA A 97 0.74 -6.39 2.55
C ALA A 97 -0.11 -5.60 3.55
N SER A 98 0.53 -5.05 4.60
CA SER A 98 -0.14 -4.22 5.59
C SER A 98 -0.69 -2.94 4.96
N THR A 99 0.06 -2.31 4.06
CA THR A 99 -0.37 -1.11 3.31
C THR A 99 -1.67 -1.36 2.54
N ALA A 100 -1.73 -2.45 1.78
CA ALA A 100 -2.90 -2.77 0.97
C ALA A 100 -4.15 -3.05 1.83
N LEU A 101 -3.97 -3.77 2.94
CA LEU A 101 -5.05 -4.02 3.90
C LEU A 101 -5.51 -2.73 4.59
N ILE A 102 -4.56 -1.90 5.05
CA ILE A 102 -4.86 -0.61 5.67
C ILE A 102 -5.65 0.28 4.71
N MET A 103 -5.26 0.34 3.43
CA MET A 103 -5.99 1.07 2.41
C MET A 103 -7.42 0.55 2.24
N ALA A 104 -7.58 -0.78 2.05
CA ALA A 104 -8.88 -1.38 1.79
C ALA A 104 -9.86 -1.14 2.94
N PHE A 105 -9.44 -1.45 4.17
CA PHE A 105 -10.27 -1.26 5.36
C PHE A 105 -10.36 0.21 5.78
N GLY A 106 -9.37 1.04 5.46
CA GLY A 106 -9.39 2.48 5.70
C GLY A 106 -10.42 3.20 4.85
N MET A 107 -10.62 2.75 3.60
CA MET A 107 -11.71 3.25 2.76
C MET A 107 -13.08 2.88 3.34
N VAL A 108 -13.22 1.67 3.89
CA VAL A 108 -14.45 1.27 4.60
C VAL A 108 -14.66 2.16 5.83
N ALA A 109 -13.61 2.42 6.61
CA ALA A 109 -13.67 3.32 7.76
C ALA A 109 -14.06 4.75 7.34
N ASN A 110 -13.52 5.26 6.23
CA ASN A 110 -13.88 6.57 5.68
C ASN A 110 -15.38 6.65 5.34
N ILE A 111 -15.93 5.62 4.69
CA ILE A 111 -17.38 5.54 4.39
C ILE A 111 -18.21 5.49 5.68
N VAL A 112 -17.78 4.73 6.69
CA VAL A 112 -18.46 4.65 7.99
C VAL A 112 -18.48 6.02 8.69
N VAL A 113 -17.33 6.71 8.74
CA VAL A 113 -17.23 8.06 9.29
C VAL A 113 -18.14 9.02 8.53
N ALA A 114 -18.12 8.99 7.19
CA ALA A 114 -18.98 9.84 6.37
C ALA A 114 -20.47 9.55 6.53
N ARG A 115 -20.83 8.30 6.83
CA ARG A 115 -22.23 7.93 7.09
C ARG A 115 -22.72 8.48 8.43
N PHE A 116 -22.02 8.22 9.52
CA PHE A 116 -22.52 8.49 10.88
C PHE A 116 -22.14 9.86 11.43
N THR A 117 -21.12 10.53 10.90
CA THR A 117 -20.67 11.84 11.37
C THR A 117 -21.11 12.98 10.45
N ARG A 118 -20.81 14.22 10.86
CA ARG A 118 -21.00 15.43 10.04
C ARG A 118 -19.95 15.57 8.92
N LEU A 119 -18.86 14.80 8.99
CA LEU A 119 -17.76 14.82 8.01
C LEU A 119 -18.14 14.00 6.77
N LYS A 120 -18.87 14.58 5.81
CA LYS A 120 -19.43 13.86 4.65
C LYS A 120 -18.43 13.59 3.50
N TYR A 121 -17.16 13.92 3.68
CA TYR A 121 -16.16 13.80 2.62
C TYR A 121 -15.75 12.34 2.41
N ILE A 122 -15.73 11.90 1.15
CA ILE A 122 -15.25 10.58 0.73
C ILE A 122 -14.02 10.79 -0.16
N PHE A 123 -12.88 10.26 0.30
CA PHE A 123 -11.59 10.49 -0.35
C PHE A 123 -11.39 9.50 -1.51
N LEU A 124 -11.46 10.02 -2.74
CA LEU A 124 -11.44 9.18 -3.96
C LEU A 124 -10.06 9.05 -4.61
N THR A 125 -9.03 9.78 -4.16
CA THR A 125 -7.72 9.77 -4.83
C THR A 125 -6.86 8.57 -4.39
N GLY A 126 -6.87 7.51 -5.20
CA GLY A 126 -6.25 6.22 -4.86
C GLY A 126 -4.74 6.27 -4.59
N HIS A 127 -3.95 6.99 -5.39
CA HIS A 127 -2.49 7.03 -5.22
C HIS A 127 -2.08 7.70 -3.89
N HIS A 128 -2.75 8.78 -3.51
CA HIS A 128 -2.53 9.46 -2.22
C HIS A 128 -3.01 8.60 -1.05
N THR A 129 -4.19 8.01 -1.15
CA THR A 129 -4.69 7.02 -0.18
C THR A 129 -3.68 5.92 0.07
N PHE A 130 -3.10 5.40 -1.01
CA PHE A 130 -2.12 4.32 -0.96
C PHE A 130 -0.80 4.77 -0.33
N TYR A 131 -0.31 5.97 -0.66
CA TYR A 131 0.83 6.60 0.00
C TYR A 131 0.60 6.76 1.51
N MET A 132 -0.55 7.33 1.90
CA MET A 132 -0.90 7.55 3.31
C MET A 132 -1.03 6.23 4.07
N ALA A 133 -1.66 5.22 3.46
CA ALA A 133 -1.74 3.88 4.03
C ALA A 133 -0.35 3.28 4.28
N CYS A 134 0.59 3.49 3.35
CA CYS A 134 1.97 3.02 3.49
C CYS A 134 2.67 3.70 4.66
N MET A 135 2.62 5.03 4.73
CA MET A 135 3.28 5.78 5.80
C MET A 135 2.70 5.45 7.18
N ILE A 136 1.37 5.35 7.29
CA ILE A 136 0.72 4.93 8.54
C ILE A 136 1.15 3.51 8.91
N GLY A 137 1.17 2.59 7.94
CA GLY A 137 1.62 1.20 8.17
C GLY A 137 3.07 1.13 8.65
N VAL A 138 3.99 1.88 8.03
CA VAL A 138 5.40 1.96 8.43
C VAL A 138 5.53 2.51 9.85
N ILE A 139 4.89 3.64 10.15
CA ILE A 139 4.96 4.29 11.47
C ILE A 139 4.44 3.35 12.56
N LEU A 140 3.29 2.70 12.35
CA LEU A 140 2.72 1.76 13.32
C LEU A 140 3.59 0.52 13.50
N THR A 141 4.19 0.00 12.43
CA THR A 141 5.11 -1.15 12.54
C THR A 141 6.33 -0.79 13.37
N VAL A 142 6.92 0.39 13.13
CA VAL A 142 8.06 0.89 13.91
C VAL A 142 7.68 1.14 15.37
N ALA A 143 6.43 1.55 15.63
CA ALA A 143 5.89 1.69 16.98
C ALA A 143 5.59 0.34 17.68
N GLY A 144 5.83 -0.80 17.02
CA GLY A 144 5.68 -2.15 17.60
C GLY A 144 4.29 -2.77 17.39
N PHE A 145 3.43 -2.20 16.54
CA PHE A 145 2.16 -2.83 16.20
C PHE A 145 2.37 -3.95 15.18
N GLU A 146 1.68 -5.07 15.38
CA GLU A 146 1.76 -6.22 14.47
C GLU A 146 0.37 -6.77 14.13
N GLY A 147 0.32 -7.50 13.01
CA GLY A 147 -0.84 -8.28 12.57
C GLY A 147 -2.14 -7.47 12.52
N VAL A 148 -3.17 -8.00 13.18
CA VAL A 148 -4.53 -7.42 13.19
C VAL A 148 -4.54 -6.05 13.87
N GLY A 149 -3.75 -5.87 14.94
CA GLY A 149 -3.68 -4.60 15.67
C GLY A 149 -3.23 -3.48 14.74
N LEU A 150 -2.16 -3.72 13.97
CA LEU A 150 -1.64 -2.77 12.99
C LEU A 150 -2.67 -2.39 11.93
N VAL A 151 -3.33 -3.38 11.33
CA VAL A 151 -4.30 -3.13 10.25
C VAL A 151 -5.50 -2.37 10.80
N PHE A 152 -6.03 -2.79 11.95
CA PHE A 152 -7.20 -2.17 12.56
C PHE A 152 -6.93 -0.70 12.93
N THR A 153 -5.85 -0.42 13.66
CA THR A 153 -5.53 0.96 14.05
C THR A 153 -5.15 1.79 12.84
N GLY A 154 -4.39 1.24 11.89
CA GLY A 154 -3.99 1.93 10.67
C GLY A 154 -5.19 2.34 9.81
N SER A 155 -6.17 1.44 9.64
CA SER A 155 -7.40 1.73 8.89
C SER A 155 -8.28 2.77 9.55
N LEU A 156 -8.41 2.75 10.87
CA LEU A 156 -9.17 3.77 11.60
C LEU A 156 -8.51 5.15 11.45
N ILE A 157 -7.18 5.23 11.62
CA ILE A 157 -6.44 6.48 11.44
C ILE A 157 -6.61 6.99 10.01
N LEU A 158 -6.39 6.13 9.02
CA LEU A 158 -6.50 6.51 7.61
C LEU A 158 -7.91 7.01 7.27
N GLY A 159 -8.95 6.27 7.68
CA GLY A 159 -10.34 6.63 7.39
C GLY A 159 -10.76 7.96 8.04
N LEU A 160 -10.21 8.28 9.21
CA LEU A 160 -10.46 9.53 9.92
C LEU A 160 -9.72 10.70 9.25
N VAL A 161 -8.44 10.52 8.91
CA VAL A 161 -7.65 11.53 8.15
C VAL A 161 -8.36 11.88 6.85
N MET A 162 -8.79 10.88 6.09
CA MET A 162 -9.53 11.07 4.84
C MET A 162 -10.89 11.74 5.00
N ALA A 163 -11.53 11.64 6.16
CA ALA A 163 -12.83 12.27 6.39
C ALA A 163 -12.67 13.74 6.83
N PHE A 164 -11.53 14.05 7.44
CA PHE A 164 -11.24 15.36 8.01
C PHE A 164 -10.55 16.30 7.01
N PHE A 165 -9.66 15.77 6.16
CA PHE A 165 -8.91 16.49 5.13
C PHE A 165 -9.39 16.12 3.73
#